data_AF-A0A5P2C072-F1
#
_entry.id   AF-A0A5P2C072-F1
#
_cell.length_a   1.000
_cell.length_b   1.000
_cell.length_c   1.000
_cell.angle_alpha   90.00
_cell.angle_beta   90.00
_cell.angle_gamma   90.00
#
_symmetry.space_group_name_H-M   'P 1'
#
loop_
_entity.id
_entity.type
_entity.pdbx_description
1 polymer ?
#
loop_
_entity_poly.entity_id
_entity_poly.type
_entity_poly.pdbx_seq_one_letter_code
_entity_poly.pdbx_strand_id
1 'polypeptide(L)'
;MKLTVVGCSGSFPSADSACSSYLVEADGFRLLLDMGNGALGELQRHIGLYDLDAIFLSHLHADHCIDMCAYFVARYYRHEGGRCAPIPVYGPEGTEQRLTTAYADTPSASSMSEVFDFHTVKPASFDIGPFSVRTEKMCHPVEAYAIRVEHAGKSLTYSGDTGPCSALDELAAGTDFFLCEAAFTHGKENIPDLHLNGREAGESARQAGAGRLLLTHIPPWTDPQANLADARAVYEGPTALAAPGATYEI
;
A
#
# COMPACT_ATOMS: atom_id res chain seq x y z
N MET A 1 6.45 -13.00 -9.61
CA MET A 1 5.40 -12.07 -9.12
C MET A 1 5.89 -10.67 -9.46
N LYS A 2 5.03 -9.73 -9.85
CA LYS A 2 5.48 -8.42 -10.34
C LYS A 2 4.89 -7.29 -9.51
N LEU A 3 5.73 -6.33 -9.12
CA LEU A 3 5.34 -5.11 -8.41
C LEU A 3 5.53 -3.91 -9.34
N THR A 4 4.51 -3.06 -9.49
CA THR A 4 4.60 -1.76 -10.13
C THR A 4 4.26 -0.66 -9.12
N VAL A 5 5.14 0.32 -8.98
CA VAL A 5 4.91 1.50 -8.14
C VAL A 5 4.00 2.46 -8.89
N VAL A 6 2.73 2.54 -8.49
CA VAL A 6 1.76 3.49 -9.09
C VAL A 6 1.93 4.87 -8.47
N GLY A 7 2.11 4.93 -7.16
CA GLY A 7 2.47 6.13 -6.41
C GLY A 7 3.20 5.79 -5.11
N CYS A 8 4.12 6.65 -4.70
CA CYS A 8 4.98 6.43 -3.54
C CYS A 8 5.21 7.70 -2.68
N SER A 9 4.44 8.78 -2.91
CA SER A 9 4.53 10.00 -2.10
C SER A 9 3.82 9.81 -0.76
N GLY A 10 4.50 10.16 0.34
CA GLY A 10 3.90 10.12 1.68
C GLY A 10 3.09 11.37 2.00
N SER A 11 2.03 11.23 2.82
CA SER A 11 1.14 12.29 3.33
C SER A 11 0.26 13.02 2.31
N PHE A 12 0.81 13.41 1.16
CA PHE A 12 0.09 14.05 0.05
C PHE A 12 0.90 13.89 -1.26
N PRO A 13 0.28 14.03 -2.45
CA PRO A 13 0.99 13.76 -3.70
C PRO A 13 2.03 14.84 -3.96
N SER A 14 3.16 14.45 -4.54
CA SER A 14 4.17 15.39 -5.02
C SER A 14 3.84 15.83 -6.46
N ALA A 15 4.63 16.76 -7.00
CA ALA A 15 4.54 17.09 -8.43
C ALA A 15 4.88 15.90 -9.34
N ASP A 16 5.60 14.90 -8.82
CA ASP A 16 6.17 13.79 -9.58
C ASP A 16 5.50 12.44 -9.27
N SER A 17 4.71 12.34 -8.20
CA SER A 17 4.13 11.09 -7.72
C SER A 17 2.77 11.29 -7.06
N ALA A 18 1.82 10.42 -7.41
CA ALA A 18 0.65 10.14 -6.57
C ALA A 18 1.07 9.62 -5.18
N CYS A 19 0.12 9.60 -4.25
CA CYS A 19 0.31 8.94 -2.95
C CYS A 19 0.39 7.41 -3.07
N SER A 20 0.62 6.73 -1.94
CA SER A 20 0.74 5.28 -1.82
C SER A 20 -0.26 4.52 -2.68
N SER A 21 0.27 3.81 -3.68
CA SER A 21 -0.46 2.84 -4.47
C SER A 21 0.52 1.93 -5.20
N TYR A 22 0.34 0.62 -5.06
CA TYR A 22 1.27 -0.38 -5.57
C TYR A 22 0.51 -1.54 -6.20
N LEU A 23 0.76 -1.80 -7.49
CA LEU A 23 0.09 -2.86 -8.22
C LEU A 23 0.93 -4.15 -8.16
N VAL A 24 0.34 -5.21 -7.63
CA VAL A 24 0.93 -6.55 -7.55
C VAL A 24 0.22 -7.50 -8.51
N GLU A 25 1.00 -8.14 -9.39
CA GLU A 25 0.48 -9.00 -10.46
C GLU A 25 1.10 -10.40 -10.43
N ALA A 26 0.25 -11.42 -10.57
CA ALA A 26 0.64 -12.81 -10.78
C ALA A 26 -0.48 -13.57 -11.51
N ASP A 27 -0.12 -14.43 -12.46
CA ASP A 27 -1.06 -15.27 -13.22
C ASP A 27 -2.26 -14.52 -13.83
N GLY A 28 -2.05 -13.26 -14.22
CA GLY A 28 -3.07 -12.38 -14.79
C GLY A 28 -3.99 -11.69 -13.75
N PHE A 29 -3.85 -12.01 -12.47
CA PHE A 29 -4.56 -11.39 -11.35
C PHE A 29 -3.86 -10.11 -10.90
N ARG A 30 -4.64 -9.07 -10.58
CA ARG A 30 -4.18 -7.72 -10.20
C ARG A 30 -4.70 -7.31 -8.82
N LEU A 31 -3.81 -7.32 -7.85
CA LEU A 31 -4.05 -6.80 -6.50
C LEU A 31 -3.45 -5.38 -6.39
N LEU A 32 -4.28 -4.39 -6.05
CA LEU A 32 -3.80 -3.06 -5.71
C LEU A 32 -3.61 -2.94 -4.20
N LEU A 33 -2.41 -2.55 -3.76
CA LEU A 33 -2.13 -2.16 -2.38
C LEU A 33 -2.23 -0.64 -2.29
N ASP A 34 -3.22 -0.15 -1.55
CA ASP A 34 -3.62 1.25 -1.41
C ASP A 34 -4.03 1.96 -2.72
N MET A 35 -4.93 2.92 -2.58
CA MET A 35 -5.40 3.80 -3.65
C MET A 35 -5.43 5.24 -3.13
N GLY A 36 -4.24 5.76 -2.90
CA GLY A 36 -3.98 7.10 -2.41
C GLY A 36 -4.33 8.21 -3.39
N ASN A 37 -4.30 9.45 -2.90
CA ASN A 37 -4.61 10.65 -3.67
C ASN A 37 -3.79 10.72 -4.99
N GLY A 38 -4.49 10.80 -6.13
CA GLY A 38 -3.90 10.84 -7.48
C GLY A 38 -3.59 9.47 -8.10
N ALA A 39 -3.70 8.37 -7.35
CA ALA A 39 -3.34 7.04 -7.81
C ALA A 39 -4.22 6.53 -8.96
N LEU A 40 -5.51 6.88 -9.01
CA LEU A 40 -6.41 6.42 -10.08
C LEU A 40 -6.00 6.95 -11.45
N GLY A 41 -5.48 8.18 -11.50
CA GLY A 41 -4.94 8.78 -12.72
C GLY A 41 -3.70 8.02 -13.20
N GLU A 42 -2.75 7.79 -12.31
CA GLU A 42 -1.50 7.09 -12.64
C GLU A 42 -1.71 5.61 -12.94
N LEU A 43 -2.64 4.93 -12.27
CA LEU A 43 -2.95 3.52 -12.48
C LEU A 43 -3.33 3.22 -13.94
N GLN A 44 -4.02 4.14 -14.61
CA GLN A 44 -4.45 4.01 -16.00
C GLN A 44 -3.28 3.93 -17.00
N ARG A 45 -2.06 4.28 -16.59
CA ARG A 45 -0.86 4.11 -17.40
C ARG A 45 -0.35 2.67 -17.42
N HIS A 46 -0.85 1.85 -16.50
CA HIS A 46 -0.38 0.48 -16.27
C HIS A 46 -1.42 -0.57 -16.65
N ILE A 47 -2.68 -0.33 -16.32
CA ILE A 47 -3.80 -1.25 -16.57
C ILE A 47 -5.07 -0.48 -16.95
N GLY A 48 -6.05 -1.17 -17.53
CA GLY A 48 -7.38 -0.62 -17.76
C GLY A 48 -8.13 -0.34 -16.46
N LEU A 49 -9.04 0.63 -16.48
CA LEU A 49 -9.84 1.04 -15.32
C LEU A 49 -10.61 -0.11 -14.66
N TYR A 50 -10.96 -1.16 -15.40
CA TYR A 50 -11.77 -2.27 -14.91
C TYR A 50 -10.98 -3.58 -14.77
N ASP A 51 -9.66 -3.53 -14.92
CA ASP A 51 -8.79 -4.72 -14.90
C ASP A 51 -8.42 -5.17 -13.47
N LEU A 52 -8.64 -4.33 -12.44
CA LEU A 52 -8.36 -4.68 -11.06
C LEU A 52 -9.27 -5.82 -10.57
N ASP A 53 -8.66 -6.79 -9.90
CA ASP A 53 -9.35 -7.97 -9.34
C ASP A 53 -9.59 -7.86 -7.83
N ALA A 54 -8.70 -7.18 -7.10
CA ALA A 54 -8.85 -6.91 -5.67
C ALA A 54 -8.08 -5.67 -5.23
N ILE A 55 -8.51 -5.08 -4.11
CA ILE A 55 -7.84 -3.94 -3.48
C ILE A 55 -7.60 -4.28 -2.01
N PHE A 56 -6.41 -3.98 -1.51
CA PHE A 56 -6.07 -4.00 -0.10
C PHE A 56 -5.74 -2.58 0.35
N LEU A 57 -6.43 -2.07 1.36
CA LEU A 57 -6.18 -0.79 2.01
C LEU A 57 -5.46 -1.07 3.34
N SER A 58 -4.22 -0.59 3.46
CA SER A 58 -3.43 -0.73 4.69
C SER A 58 -4.08 -0.01 5.86
N HIS A 59 -4.57 1.21 5.62
CA HIS A 59 -5.32 2.02 6.55
C HIS A 59 -6.16 3.10 5.86
N LEU A 60 -6.83 3.96 6.64
CA LEU A 60 -7.90 4.84 6.17
C LEU A 60 -7.52 6.34 6.12
N HIS A 61 -6.23 6.66 6.13
CA HIS A 61 -5.78 8.02 5.78
C HIS A 61 -6.01 8.31 4.30
N ALA A 62 -6.17 9.60 3.98
CA ALA A 62 -6.59 10.04 2.64
C ALA A 62 -5.55 9.69 1.57
N ASP A 63 -4.27 9.79 1.88
CA ASP A 63 -3.15 9.41 1.02
C ASP A 63 -3.03 7.88 0.80
N HIS A 64 -3.91 7.06 1.38
CA HIS A 64 -3.97 5.61 1.14
C HIS A 64 -5.28 5.14 0.52
N CYS A 65 -6.36 5.93 0.60
CA CYS A 65 -7.67 5.44 0.17
C CYS A 65 -8.57 6.45 -0.56
N ILE A 66 -8.23 7.74 -0.64
CA ILE A 66 -9.22 8.74 -1.07
C ILE A 66 -9.60 8.63 -2.54
N ASP A 67 -8.71 8.11 -3.40
CA ASP A 67 -9.01 7.91 -4.82
C ASP A 67 -10.02 6.76 -5.05
N MET A 68 -10.33 5.95 -4.02
CA MET A 68 -11.48 5.05 -4.05
C MET A 68 -12.80 5.79 -4.31
N CYS A 69 -12.93 7.06 -3.91
CA CYS A 69 -14.11 7.88 -4.21
C CYS A 69 -14.21 8.20 -5.72
N ALA A 70 -13.08 8.49 -6.37
CA ALA A 70 -13.07 8.67 -7.82
C ALA A 70 -13.28 7.33 -8.54
N TYR A 71 -12.74 6.24 -8.00
CA TYR A 71 -12.91 4.91 -8.57
C TYR A 71 -14.35 4.41 -8.45
N PHE A 72 -15.03 4.75 -7.35
CA PHE A 72 -16.47 4.56 -7.20
C PHE A 72 -17.23 5.16 -8.37
N VAL A 73 -16.96 6.43 -8.74
CA VAL A 73 -17.61 7.09 -9.89
C VAL A 73 -17.35 6.33 -11.19
N ALA A 74 -16.10 5.93 -11.44
CA ALA A 74 -15.71 5.22 -12.67
C ALA A 74 -16.42 3.87 -12.81
N ARG A 75 -16.67 3.15 -11.71
CA ARG A 75 -17.35 1.85 -11.71
C ARG A 75 -18.87 1.95 -11.62
N TYR A 76 -19.39 2.90 -10.83
CA TYR A 76 -20.83 3.11 -10.67
C TYR A 76 -21.46 3.67 -11.94
N TYR A 77 -20.81 4.66 -12.57
CA TYR A 77 -21.25 5.31 -13.80
C TYR A 77 -20.48 4.79 -15.03
N ARG A 78 -20.18 3.48 -15.05
CA ARG A 78 -19.38 2.84 -16.09
C ARG A 78 -19.80 3.28 -17.50
N HIS A 79 -18.85 3.87 -18.22
CA HIS A 79 -19.11 4.45 -19.54
C HIS A 79 -19.55 3.41 -20.59
N GLU A 80 -19.00 2.20 -20.51
CA GLU A 80 -19.33 1.09 -21.41
C GLU A 80 -20.74 0.49 -21.17
N GLY A 81 -21.45 0.97 -20.14
CA GLY A 81 -22.73 0.44 -19.72
C GLY A 81 -22.64 -0.89 -18.96
N GLY A 82 -23.78 -1.26 -18.34
CA GLY A 82 -23.85 -2.40 -17.44
C GLY A 82 -23.14 -2.16 -16.10
N ARG A 83 -23.45 -3.00 -15.10
CA ARG A 83 -22.78 -2.95 -13.79
C ARG A 83 -21.57 -3.87 -13.80
N CYS A 84 -20.43 -3.39 -13.32
CA CYS A 84 -19.34 -4.28 -12.96
C CYS A 84 -19.77 -5.17 -11.78
N ALA A 85 -19.21 -6.37 -11.69
CA ALA A 85 -19.25 -7.10 -10.43
C ALA A 85 -18.56 -6.24 -9.35
N PRO A 86 -19.06 -6.27 -8.09
CA PRO A 86 -18.37 -5.65 -6.97
C PRO A 86 -16.95 -6.18 -6.89
N ILE A 87 -15.97 -5.30 -6.73
CA ILE A 87 -14.56 -5.70 -6.54
C ILE A 87 -14.30 -5.89 -5.03
N PRO A 88 -13.67 -7.00 -4.61
CA PRO A 88 -13.25 -7.19 -3.23
C PRO A 88 -12.30 -6.09 -2.75
N VAL A 89 -12.64 -5.47 -1.62
CA VAL A 89 -11.84 -4.45 -0.93
C VAL A 89 -11.58 -4.92 0.49
N TYR A 90 -10.32 -5.25 0.77
CA TYR A 90 -9.84 -5.63 2.09
C TYR A 90 -9.32 -4.38 2.79
N GLY A 91 -9.84 -4.02 3.96
CA GLY A 91 -9.35 -2.87 4.71
C GLY A 91 -9.72 -2.92 6.20
N PRO A 92 -9.29 -1.94 7.01
CA PRO A 92 -9.64 -1.90 8.43
C PRO A 92 -11.15 -1.82 8.69
N GLU A 93 -11.53 -1.98 9.96
CA GLU A 93 -12.91 -1.79 10.36
C GLU A 93 -13.40 -0.38 9.99
N GLY A 94 -14.64 -0.29 9.49
CA GLY A 94 -15.22 1.00 9.07
C GLY A 94 -14.81 1.49 7.68
N THR A 95 -14.11 0.69 6.86
CA THR A 95 -13.74 1.05 5.48
C THR A 95 -14.93 1.57 4.66
N GLU A 96 -16.06 0.84 4.64
CA GLU A 96 -17.27 1.28 3.92
C GLU A 96 -17.78 2.63 4.43
N GLN A 97 -17.90 2.77 5.76
CA GLN A 97 -18.38 4.00 6.39
C GLN A 97 -17.46 5.18 6.05
N ARG A 98 -16.14 4.97 6.10
CA ARG A 98 -15.13 5.98 5.79
C ARG A 98 -15.25 6.50 4.36
N LEU A 99 -15.40 5.60 3.38
CA LEU A 99 -15.52 5.95 1.97
C LEU A 99 -16.87 6.60 1.67
N THR A 100 -17.95 6.05 2.23
CA THR A 100 -19.30 6.64 2.10
C THR A 100 -19.33 8.05 2.67
N THR A 101 -18.67 8.29 3.81
CA THR A 101 -18.58 9.61 4.43
C THR A 101 -17.70 10.57 3.64
N ALA A 102 -16.57 10.11 3.09
CA ALA A 102 -15.71 10.97 2.26
C ALA A 102 -16.38 11.42 0.97
N TYR A 103 -17.13 10.52 0.33
CA TYR A 103 -17.84 10.86 -0.90
C TYR A 103 -19.11 11.69 -0.62
N ALA A 104 -19.86 11.36 0.44
CA ALA A 104 -21.04 12.09 0.95
C ALA A 104 -22.19 12.38 -0.05
N ASP A 105 -22.09 11.93 -1.31
CA ASP A 105 -23.05 12.21 -2.39
C ASP A 105 -23.40 10.93 -3.19
N THR A 106 -23.70 9.85 -2.47
CA THR A 106 -24.15 8.58 -3.09
C THR A 106 -25.64 8.62 -3.42
N PRO A 107 -26.09 7.98 -4.52
CA PRO A 107 -27.52 7.88 -4.85
C PRO A 107 -28.37 7.14 -3.81
N SER A 108 -27.76 6.18 -3.11
CA SER A 108 -28.40 5.38 -2.06
C SER A 108 -27.37 4.93 -1.01
N ALA A 109 -27.85 4.56 0.18
CA ALA A 109 -26.99 4.03 1.24
C ALA A 109 -26.26 2.73 0.85
N SER A 110 -26.78 1.97 -0.11
CA SER A 110 -26.16 0.74 -0.62
C SER A 110 -25.17 0.97 -1.75
N SER A 111 -25.09 2.18 -2.33
CA SER A 111 -24.36 2.43 -3.57
C SER A 111 -22.88 2.02 -3.46
N MET A 112 -22.24 2.28 -2.33
CA MET A 112 -20.83 1.92 -2.12
C MET A 112 -20.63 0.39 -2.16
N SER A 113 -21.45 -0.35 -1.42
CA SER A 113 -21.47 -1.83 -1.40
C SER A 113 -21.92 -2.48 -2.71
N GLU A 114 -22.57 -1.74 -3.60
CA GLU A 114 -22.88 -2.22 -4.95
C GLU A 114 -21.66 -2.23 -5.87
N VAL A 115 -20.61 -1.47 -5.53
CA VAL A 115 -19.38 -1.30 -6.33
C VAL A 115 -18.21 -2.04 -5.71
N PHE A 116 -18.16 -2.08 -4.38
CA PHE A 116 -17.09 -2.66 -3.59
C PHE A 116 -17.66 -3.72 -2.63
N ASP A 117 -17.06 -4.90 -2.63
CA ASP A 117 -17.36 -5.95 -1.66
C ASP A 117 -16.36 -5.85 -0.50
N PHE A 118 -16.80 -5.32 0.65
CA PHE A 118 -15.90 -4.97 1.74
C PHE A 118 -15.60 -6.16 2.68
N HIS A 119 -14.31 -6.39 2.93
CA HIS A 119 -13.80 -7.42 3.84
C HIS A 119 -12.95 -6.77 4.93
N THR A 120 -13.36 -6.91 6.20
CA THR A 120 -12.58 -6.37 7.34
C THR A 120 -11.31 -7.18 7.55
N VAL A 121 -10.16 -6.53 7.45
CA VAL A 121 -8.84 -7.09 7.73
C VAL A 121 -8.64 -7.24 9.24
N LYS A 122 -8.00 -8.34 9.61
CA LYS A 122 -7.50 -8.65 10.96
C LYS A 122 -6.13 -9.30 10.83
N PRO A 123 -5.34 -9.42 11.91
CA PRO A 123 -4.14 -10.25 11.88
C PRO A 123 -4.51 -11.71 11.59
N ALA A 124 -4.18 -12.19 10.39
CA ALA A 124 -4.62 -13.51 9.90
C ALA A 124 -3.83 -13.92 8.66
N SER A 125 -4.02 -15.18 8.24
CA SER A 125 -3.63 -15.67 6.92
C SER A 125 -4.86 -16.10 6.13
N PHE A 126 -4.90 -15.73 4.86
CA PHE A 126 -6.02 -15.98 3.94
C PHE A 126 -5.55 -15.80 2.49
N ASP A 127 -6.38 -16.17 1.52
CA ASP A 127 -6.06 -16.03 0.11
C ASP A 127 -6.74 -14.79 -0.51
N ILE A 128 -6.04 -14.11 -1.40
CA ILE A 128 -6.61 -13.12 -2.32
C ILE A 128 -6.25 -13.54 -3.74
N GLY A 129 -7.20 -14.15 -4.46
CA GLY A 129 -6.92 -14.71 -5.78
C GLY A 129 -5.81 -15.77 -5.72
N PRO A 130 -4.72 -15.66 -6.51
CA PRO A 130 -3.60 -16.61 -6.48
C PRO A 130 -2.56 -16.33 -5.38
N PHE A 131 -2.79 -15.32 -4.53
CA PHE A 131 -1.86 -14.91 -3.49
C PHE A 131 -2.24 -15.50 -2.14
N SER A 132 -1.27 -16.15 -1.49
CA SER A 132 -1.33 -16.44 -0.05
C SER A 132 -0.92 -15.18 0.69
N VAL A 133 -1.79 -14.69 1.58
CA VAL A 133 -1.62 -13.42 2.27
C VAL A 133 -1.51 -13.63 3.77
N ARG A 134 -0.64 -12.87 4.43
CA ARG A 134 -0.61 -12.70 5.89
C ARG A 134 -0.61 -11.22 6.24
N THR A 135 -1.42 -10.84 7.22
CA THR A 135 -1.53 -9.46 7.69
C THR A 135 -1.20 -9.37 9.18
N GLU A 136 -0.62 -8.26 9.60
CA GLU A 136 -0.36 -7.94 11.00
C GLU A 136 -0.68 -6.48 11.28
N LYS A 137 -1.11 -6.19 12.51
CA LYS A 137 -1.47 -4.83 12.93
C LYS A 137 -0.21 -4.03 13.22
N MET A 138 -0.13 -2.82 12.68
CA MET A 138 1.01 -1.91 12.79
C MET A 138 0.89 -0.90 13.94
N CYS A 139 2.02 -0.31 14.32
CA CYS A 139 2.08 0.76 15.33
C CYS A 139 1.81 2.11 14.66
N HIS A 140 0.55 2.46 14.51
CA HIS A 140 0.11 3.71 13.87
C HIS A 140 -1.08 4.31 14.65
N PRO A 141 -1.37 5.64 14.58
CA PRO A 141 -2.40 6.26 15.42
C PRO A 141 -3.83 5.83 15.09
N VAL A 142 -4.04 5.30 13.88
CA VAL A 142 -5.29 4.66 13.45
C VAL A 142 -5.06 3.17 13.23
N GLU A 143 -6.14 2.40 13.10
CA GLU A 143 -6.02 1.00 12.73
C GLU A 143 -5.33 0.87 11.36
N ALA A 144 -4.16 0.23 11.36
CA ALA A 144 -3.31 0.05 10.19
C ALA A 144 -2.72 -1.37 10.15
N TYR A 145 -2.51 -1.86 8.93
CA TYR A 145 -2.02 -3.21 8.67
C TYR A 145 -0.88 -3.21 7.67
N ALA A 146 0.13 -4.02 7.96
CA ALA A 146 1.08 -4.49 6.97
C ALA A 146 0.55 -5.77 6.31
N ILE A 147 1.02 -6.05 5.11
CA ILE A 147 0.63 -7.22 4.33
C ILE A 147 1.87 -7.90 3.75
N ARG A 148 1.95 -9.22 3.92
CA ARG A 148 2.85 -10.11 3.18
C ARG A 148 2.04 -10.88 2.14
N VAL A 149 2.50 -10.81 0.90
CA VAL A 149 1.90 -11.44 -0.27
C VAL A 149 2.88 -12.49 -0.79
N GLU A 150 2.44 -13.73 -0.91
CA GLU A 150 3.26 -14.84 -1.38
C GLU A 150 2.62 -15.55 -2.57
N HIS A 151 3.44 -15.88 -3.56
CA HIS A 151 3.00 -16.62 -4.74
C HIS A 151 4.18 -17.36 -5.40
N ALA A 152 3.99 -18.64 -5.74
CA ALA A 152 4.99 -19.48 -6.42
C ALA A 152 6.40 -19.44 -5.79
N GLY A 153 6.48 -19.42 -4.45
CA GLY A 153 7.75 -19.37 -3.71
C GLY A 153 8.43 -17.99 -3.67
N LYS A 154 7.72 -16.93 -4.08
CA LYS A 154 8.16 -15.54 -4.02
C LYS A 154 7.32 -14.75 -3.03
N SER A 155 7.92 -13.76 -2.38
CA SER A 155 7.30 -13.00 -1.30
C SER A 155 7.57 -11.49 -1.39
N LEU A 156 6.52 -10.71 -1.14
CA LEU A 156 6.54 -9.26 -1.02
C LEU A 156 5.92 -8.89 0.32
N THR A 157 6.61 -8.10 1.13
CA THR A 157 6.00 -7.47 2.32
C THR A 157 5.86 -5.97 2.09
N TYR A 158 4.66 -5.44 2.28
CA TYR A 158 4.37 -4.01 2.33
C TYR A 158 4.07 -3.60 3.77
N SER A 159 4.80 -2.61 4.28
CA SER A 159 4.68 -2.16 5.68
C SER A 159 3.37 -1.47 6.01
N GLY A 160 2.67 -0.87 5.03
CA GLY A 160 1.75 0.22 5.35
C GLY A 160 2.50 1.37 6.01
N ASP A 161 1.80 2.12 6.85
CA ASP A 161 2.41 3.15 7.71
C ASP A 161 2.54 2.61 9.13
N THR A 162 3.69 2.86 9.76
CA THR A 162 4.01 2.35 11.08
C THR A 162 5.20 3.08 11.70
N GLY A 163 5.19 3.24 13.02
CA GLY A 163 6.42 3.39 13.80
C GLY A 163 7.16 2.04 13.97
N PRO A 164 8.34 2.05 14.61
CA PRO A 164 9.11 0.82 14.86
C PRO A 164 8.29 -0.21 15.65
N CYS A 165 8.10 -1.41 15.11
CA CYS A 165 7.38 -2.49 15.79
C CYS A 165 7.86 -3.88 15.38
N SER A 166 7.93 -4.81 16.35
CA SER A 166 8.41 -6.18 16.09
C SER A 166 7.48 -6.98 15.19
N ALA A 167 6.18 -6.64 15.17
CA ALA A 167 5.19 -7.28 14.29
C ALA A 167 5.56 -7.10 12.81
N LEU A 168 6.14 -5.95 12.43
CA LEU A 168 6.64 -5.73 11.08
C LEU A 168 7.82 -6.65 10.76
N ASP A 169 8.78 -6.73 11.69
CA ASP A 169 9.98 -7.56 11.52
C ASP A 169 9.62 -9.05 11.39
N GLU A 170 8.68 -9.52 12.20
CA GLU A 170 8.14 -10.88 12.16
C GLU A 170 7.37 -11.17 10.87
N LEU A 171 6.55 -10.22 10.39
CA LEU A 171 5.83 -10.37 9.13
C LEU A 171 6.80 -10.38 7.93
N ALA A 172 7.82 -9.52 7.95
CA ALA A 172 8.81 -9.40 6.89
C ALA A 172 9.88 -10.50 6.90
N ALA A 173 9.90 -11.38 7.91
CA ALA A 173 10.94 -12.39 8.11
C ALA A 173 11.21 -13.24 6.84
N GLY A 174 12.39 -13.10 6.25
CA GLY A 174 12.83 -13.80 5.05
C GLY A 174 12.07 -13.43 3.77
N THR A 175 11.43 -12.26 3.70
CA THR A 175 10.74 -11.79 2.48
C THR A 175 11.75 -11.50 1.36
N ASP A 176 11.43 -11.85 0.11
CA ASP A 176 12.29 -11.57 -1.05
C ASP A 176 12.38 -10.07 -1.33
N PHE A 177 11.27 -9.37 -1.15
CA PHE A 177 11.12 -7.95 -1.45
C PHE A 177 10.37 -7.24 -0.32
N PHE A 178 11.02 -6.27 0.31
CA PHE A 178 10.42 -5.48 1.38
C PHE A 178 10.16 -4.05 0.91
N LEU A 179 8.90 -3.72 0.69
CA LEU A 179 8.41 -2.37 0.41
C LEU A 179 8.08 -1.70 1.75
N CYS A 180 8.96 -0.82 2.22
CA CYS A 180 8.90 -0.27 3.58
C CYS A 180 8.81 1.25 3.56
N GLU A 181 7.93 1.82 4.39
CA GLU A 181 7.83 3.27 4.57
C GLU A 181 9.10 3.84 5.22
N ALA A 182 9.40 5.10 4.92
CA ALA A 182 10.49 5.85 5.55
C ALA A 182 10.15 7.34 5.52
N ALA A 183 9.02 7.73 6.11
CA ALA A 183 8.53 9.09 5.99
C ALA A 183 9.39 10.13 6.74
N PHE A 184 9.97 9.74 7.88
CA PHE A 184 10.74 10.62 8.76
C PHE A 184 12.23 10.69 8.40
N THR A 185 12.90 11.73 8.89
CA THR A 185 14.36 11.88 8.79
C THR A 185 14.99 11.49 10.13
N HIS A 186 16.04 10.67 10.09
CA HIS A 186 16.71 10.22 11.31
C HIS A 186 17.20 11.40 12.17
N GLY A 187 16.85 11.40 13.46
CA GLY A 187 17.27 12.43 14.42
C GLY A 187 16.55 13.77 14.30
N LYS A 188 15.52 13.90 13.46
CA LYS A 188 14.72 15.12 13.30
C LYS A 188 13.34 14.98 13.94
N GLU A 189 12.52 14.07 13.42
CA GLU A 189 11.22 13.74 14.01
C GLU A 189 11.37 12.67 15.11
N ASN A 190 10.54 12.76 16.15
CA ASN A 190 10.49 11.77 17.24
C ASN A 190 9.04 11.62 17.75
N ILE A 191 8.13 11.33 16.81
CA ILE A 191 6.73 11.07 17.13
C ILE A 191 6.58 9.54 17.24
N PRO A 192 6.29 8.99 18.43
CA PRO A 192 6.16 7.55 18.60
C PRO A 192 4.96 7.01 17.83
N ASP A 193 5.05 5.75 17.40
CA ASP A 193 3.96 4.99 16.78
C ASP A 193 3.28 5.72 15.61
N LEU A 194 4.09 6.35 14.74
CA LEU A 194 3.60 7.09 13.58
C LEU A 194 4.28 6.66 12.28
N HIS A 195 5.57 6.93 12.13
CA HIS A 195 6.33 6.63 10.91
C HIS A 195 7.74 6.15 11.23
N LEU A 196 8.35 5.47 10.26
CA LEU A 196 9.77 5.11 10.26
C LEU A 196 10.60 6.24 9.66
N ASN A 197 11.86 6.34 10.07
CA ASN A 197 12.90 6.97 9.26
C ASN A 197 13.69 5.93 8.44
N GLY A 198 14.57 6.41 7.54
CA GLY A 198 15.37 5.52 6.70
C GLY A 198 16.24 4.53 7.48
N ARG A 199 16.81 4.94 8.63
CA ARG A 199 17.59 4.04 9.48
C ARG A 199 16.72 2.93 10.07
N GLU A 200 15.55 3.28 10.60
CA GLU A 200 14.62 2.31 11.20
C GLU A 200 14.10 1.31 10.15
N ALA A 201 13.78 1.78 8.94
CA ALA A 201 13.41 0.90 7.83
C ALA A 201 14.55 -0.09 7.47
N GLY A 202 15.80 0.39 7.48
CA GLY A 202 16.98 -0.46 7.32
C GLY A 202 17.17 -1.45 8.46
N GLU A 203 16.97 -1.03 9.71
CA GLU A 203 17.04 -1.90 10.88
C GLU A 203 15.98 -3.01 10.84
N SER A 204 14.75 -2.71 10.42
CA SER A 204 13.70 -3.71 10.18
C SER A 204 14.07 -4.66 9.05
N ALA A 205 14.58 -4.17 7.92
CA ALA A 205 15.02 -5.04 6.83
C ALA A 205 16.16 -6.00 7.25
N ARG A 206 17.12 -5.51 8.05
CA ARG A 206 18.19 -6.33 8.62
C ARG A 206 17.64 -7.38 9.59
N GLN A 207 16.72 -7.01 10.48
CA GLN A 207 16.12 -7.92 11.45
C GLN A 207 15.28 -9.00 10.80
N ALA A 208 14.50 -8.62 9.79
CA ALA A 208 13.72 -9.53 8.97
C ALA A 208 14.60 -10.45 8.11
N GLY A 209 15.86 -10.08 7.82
CA GLY A 209 16.68 -10.78 6.85
C GLY A 209 16.06 -10.72 5.45
N ALA A 210 15.54 -9.55 5.07
CA ALA A 210 14.91 -9.34 3.77
C ALA A 210 15.92 -9.56 2.62
N GLY A 211 15.43 -9.95 1.44
CA GLY A 211 16.25 -10.10 0.23
C GLY A 211 16.58 -8.76 -0.43
N ARG A 212 15.67 -7.78 -0.34
CA ARG A 212 15.81 -6.42 -0.87
C ARG A 212 14.91 -5.46 -0.09
N LEU A 213 15.38 -4.24 0.11
CA LEU A 213 14.61 -3.12 0.67
C LEU A 213 14.30 -2.08 -0.41
N LEU A 214 13.03 -1.73 -0.57
CA LEU A 214 12.57 -0.60 -1.37
C LEU A 214 11.89 0.40 -0.43
N LEU A 215 12.53 1.56 -0.24
CA LEU A 215 11.98 2.63 0.58
C LEU A 215 10.87 3.35 -0.18
N THR A 216 9.73 3.56 0.46
CA THR A 216 8.56 4.24 -0.10
C THR A 216 7.95 5.21 0.91
N HIS A 217 6.83 5.86 0.55
CA HIS A 217 6.10 6.78 1.42
C HIS A 217 7.01 7.86 2.00
N ILE A 218 7.78 8.52 1.13
CA ILE A 218 8.64 9.62 1.54
C ILE A 218 7.88 10.91 1.21
N PRO A 219 7.52 11.74 2.22
CA PRO A 219 6.82 12.97 1.97
C PRO A 219 7.65 13.95 1.13
N PRO A 220 7.01 14.86 0.37
CA PRO A 220 7.72 15.75 -0.55
C PRO A 220 8.77 16.68 0.10
N TRP A 221 8.71 16.88 1.42
CA TRP A 221 9.64 17.71 2.18
C TRP A 221 10.77 16.93 2.86
N THR A 222 10.75 15.59 2.81
CA THR A 222 11.80 14.72 3.34
C THR A 222 12.81 14.43 2.23
N ASP A 223 14.11 14.55 2.52
CA ASP A 223 15.16 14.20 1.54
C ASP A 223 15.26 12.67 1.40
N PRO A 224 14.84 12.09 0.26
CA PRO A 224 14.88 10.65 0.08
C PRO A 224 16.30 10.10 0.04
N GLN A 225 17.31 10.89 -0.36
CA GLN A 225 18.70 10.43 -0.40
C GLN A 225 19.29 10.29 1.00
N ALA A 226 18.88 11.14 1.94
CA ALA A 226 19.24 11.00 3.35
C ALA A 226 18.69 9.67 3.91
N ASN A 227 17.41 9.38 3.70
CA ASN A 227 16.80 8.12 4.15
C ASN A 227 17.43 6.89 3.48
N LEU A 228 17.77 6.98 2.19
CA LEU A 228 18.49 5.91 1.50
C LEU A 228 19.88 5.67 2.08
N ALA A 229 20.62 6.73 2.42
CA ALA A 229 21.94 6.63 3.03
C ALA A 229 21.86 6.01 4.43
N ASP A 230 20.90 6.44 5.25
CA ASP A 230 20.68 5.94 6.60
C ASP A 230 20.29 4.46 6.60
N ALA A 231 19.41 4.02 5.69
CA ALA A 231 19.04 2.61 5.54
C ALA A 231 20.26 1.75 5.19
N ARG A 232 21.09 2.21 4.25
CA ARG A 232 22.31 1.50 3.80
C ARG A 232 23.39 1.44 4.87
N ALA A 233 23.39 2.36 5.83
CA ALA A 233 24.34 2.34 6.94
C ALA A 233 24.10 1.17 7.92
N VAL A 234 22.89 0.60 7.92
CA VAL A 234 22.46 -0.44 8.88
C VAL A 234 22.00 -1.74 8.22
N TYR A 235 21.79 -1.75 6.90
CA TYR A 235 21.39 -2.93 6.12
C TYR A 235 22.28 -3.09 4.88
N GLU A 236 22.97 -4.23 4.81
CA GLU A 236 23.95 -4.52 3.75
C GLU A 236 23.31 -5.02 2.43
N GLY A 237 22.02 -5.39 2.45
CA GLY A 237 21.34 -5.92 1.28
C GLY A 237 20.97 -4.84 0.25
N PRO A 238 20.54 -5.25 -0.95
CA PRO A 238 20.11 -4.33 -2.00
C PRO A 238 19.04 -3.36 -1.49
N THR A 239 19.32 -2.06 -1.58
CA THR A 239 18.43 -1.00 -1.09
C THR A 239 18.26 0.09 -2.16
N ALA A 240 17.02 0.47 -2.43
CA ALA A 240 16.66 1.51 -3.41
C ALA A 240 15.46 2.35 -2.93
N LEU A 241 15.20 3.45 -3.65
CA LEU A 241 14.01 4.27 -3.49
C LEU A 241 12.94 3.82 -4.48
N ALA A 242 11.68 3.78 -4.05
CA ALA A 242 10.54 3.65 -4.94
C ALA A 242 10.51 4.84 -5.91
N ALA A 243 10.13 4.57 -7.16
CA ALA A 243 9.99 5.57 -8.20
C ALA A 243 8.69 5.31 -8.96
N PRO A 244 7.84 6.33 -9.20
CA PRO A 244 6.59 6.15 -9.93
C PRO A 244 6.80 5.52 -11.29
N GLY A 245 5.95 4.56 -11.63
CA GLY A 245 6.01 3.76 -12.85
C GLY A 245 7.13 2.71 -12.91
N ALA A 246 8.00 2.62 -11.91
CA ALA A 246 9.02 1.57 -11.85
C ALA A 246 8.37 0.20 -11.58
N THR A 247 8.89 -0.82 -12.25
CA THR A 247 8.42 -2.21 -12.14
C THR A 247 9.55 -3.12 -11.68
N TYR A 248 9.22 -4.09 -10.83
CA TYR A 248 10.12 -5.05 -10.23
C TYR A 248 9.57 -6.47 -10.39
N GLU A 249 10.40 -7.37 -10.90
CA GLU A 249 10.15 -8.81 -10.80
C GLU A 249 10.65 -9.32 -9.45
N ILE A 250 9.78 -10.07 -8.77
CA ILE A 250 10.00 -10.67 -7.44
C ILE A 250 10.12 -12.17 -7.61
#